data_AF-T1BRP1-F1
#
_entry.id   AF-T1BRP1-F1
#
_cell.length_a   1.000
_cell.length_b   1.000
_cell.length_c   1.000
_cell.angle_alpha   90.00
_cell.angle_beta   90.00
_cell.angle_gamma   90.00
#
_symmetry.space_group_name_H-M   'P 1'
#
loop_
_entity.id
_entity.type
_entity.pdbx_description
1 polymer ?
#
loop_
_entity_poly.entity_id
_entity_poly.type
_entity_poly.pdbx_seq_one_letter_code
_entity_poly.pdbx_strand_id
1 'polypeptide(L)'
;MAEEGETGIKPVPLRMALLHGFVAGWGFGGFAVIIVFLLAPQMPNVWWAALVGTSFGLGTMTMQVITGALFARLARLKRLTTTQIQRIGRSTAARTLYLGGLAFMAVGAVVAAAPWVSGVALSTGNPIPNLSSIGYATVLVIVVVGIIGGSSIWKAYREVTASPDQTSRTLG
;
A
#
# COMPACT_ATOMS: atom_id res chain seq x y z
N MET A 1 -26.39 28.16 -20.03
CA MET A 1 -25.52 28.31 -18.85
C MET A 1 -25.72 27.03 -18.05
N ALA A 2 -24.91 26.01 -18.33
CA ALA A 2 -25.20 24.61 -18.00
C ALA A 2 -24.41 24.12 -16.77
N GLU A 3 -25.16 23.49 -15.88
CA GLU A 3 -24.80 22.39 -14.97
C GLU A 3 -23.64 22.57 -13.98
N GLU A 4 -24.01 23.01 -12.76
CA GLU A 4 -23.39 22.53 -11.52
C GLU A 4 -24.31 21.46 -10.92
N GLY A 5 -23.84 20.22 -10.75
CA GLY A 5 -24.64 19.20 -10.08
C GLY A 5 -24.25 17.73 -10.22
N GLU A 6 -22.98 17.35 -10.39
CA GLU A 6 -22.55 15.96 -10.21
C GLU A 6 -21.50 15.89 -9.10
N THR A 7 -21.63 14.95 -8.16
CA THR A 7 -20.65 14.72 -7.10
C THR A 7 -19.30 14.30 -7.70
N GLY A 8 -18.52 15.29 -8.12
CA GLY A 8 -17.42 15.16 -9.07
C GLY A 8 -16.18 14.56 -8.45
N ILE A 9 -16.10 13.24 -8.39
CA ILE A 9 -14.80 12.58 -8.32
C ILE A 9 -14.11 12.86 -9.66
N LYS A 10 -13.28 13.92 -9.70
CA LYS A 10 -12.48 14.24 -10.88
C LYS A 10 -11.62 13.01 -11.23
N PRO A 11 -11.58 12.60 -12.51
CA PRO A 11 -10.77 11.48 -12.93
C PRO A 11 -9.30 11.75 -12.61
N VAL A 12 -8.59 10.75 -12.09
CA VAL A 12 -7.15 10.87 -11.82
C VAL A 12 -6.42 11.03 -13.16
N PRO A 13 -5.64 12.11 -13.36
CA PRO A 13 -4.90 12.29 -14.61
C PRO A 13 -3.94 11.13 -14.87
N LEU A 14 -3.97 10.56 -16.07
CA LEU A 14 -3.13 9.41 -16.44
C LEU A 14 -1.64 9.68 -16.19
N ARG A 15 -1.16 10.90 -16.49
CA ARG A 15 0.22 11.31 -16.24
C ARG A 15 0.60 11.22 -14.75
N MET A 16 -0.30 11.63 -13.86
CA MET A 16 -0.06 11.58 -12.42
C MET A 16 0.00 10.13 -11.93
N ALA A 17 -0.92 9.28 -12.39
CA ALA A 17 -0.92 7.86 -12.06
C ALA A 17 0.34 7.15 -12.56
N LEU A 18 0.80 7.43 -13.78
CA LEU A 18 2.02 6.86 -14.34
C LEU A 18 3.28 7.33 -13.61
N LEU A 19 3.41 8.63 -13.33
CA LEU A 19 4.55 9.18 -12.60
C LEU A 19 4.59 8.69 -11.15
N HIS A 20 3.46 8.73 -10.44
CA HIS A 20 3.39 8.20 -9.08
C HIS A 20 3.64 6.70 -9.06
N GLY A 21 3.10 5.94 -10.00
CA GLY A 21 3.34 4.50 -10.10
C GLY A 21 4.81 4.19 -10.37
N PHE A 22 5.46 4.93 -11.26
CA PHE A 22 6.88 4.77 -11.55
C PHE A 22 7.76 5.10 -10.33
N VAL A 23 7.55 6.28 -9.72
CA VAL A 23 8.31 6.70 -8.54
C VAL A 23 8.03 5.81 -7.33
N ALA A 24 6.79 5.39 -7.10
CA ALA A 24 6.46 4.49 -6.00
C ALA A 24 6.92 3.05 -6.26
N GLY A 25 6.97 2.61 -7.51
CA GLY A 25 7.44 1.28 -7.91
C GLY A 25 8.96 1.13 -7.81
N TRP A 26 9.71 2.21 -8.08
CA TRP A 26 11.19 2.22 -8.03
C TRP A 26 11.78 2.92 -6.80
N GLY A 27 10.96 3.66 -6.06
CA GLY A 27 11.42 4.62 -5.06
C GLY A 27 11.62 4.08 -3.65
N PHE A 28 11.66 5.04 -2.72
CA PHE A 28 12.09 4.89 -1.34
C PHE A 28 10.92 4.50 -0.42
N GLY A 29 10.75 3.21 -0.15
CA GLY A 29 9.84 2.66 0.85
C GLY A 29 10.58 1.92 1.96
N GLY A 30 9.88 1.48 3.02
CA GLY A 30 10.52 0.82 4.17
C GLY A 30 11.42 -0.37 3.80
N PHE A 31 11.00 -1.21 2.85
CA PHE A 31 11.82 -2.31 2.32
C PHE A 31 12.96 -1.84 1.40
N ALA A 32 12.78 -0.73 0.69
CA ALA A 32 13.83 -0.16 -0.16
C ALA A 32 14.97 0.42 0.68
N VAL A 33 14.72 0.91 1.89
CA VAL A 33 15.76 1.39 2.82
C VAL A 33 16.80 0.31 3.11
N ILE A 34 16.37 -0.95 3.32
CA ILE A 34 17.30 -2.08 3.51
C ILE A 34 18.13 -2.29 2.24
N ILE A 35 17.50 -2.24 1.07
CA ILE A 35 18.21 -2.39 -0.20
C ILE A 35 19.24 -1.27 -0.38
N VAL A 36 18.85 -0.02 -0.13
CA VAL A 36 19.69 1.17 -0.37
C VAL A 36 20.84 1.28 0.63
N PHE A 37 20.59 1.05 1.92
CA PHE A 37 21.60 1.31 2.97
C PHE A 37 22.30 0.07 3.49
N LEU A 38 21.74 -1.12 3.29
CA LEU A 38 22.34 -2.36 3.77
C LEU A 38 22.89 -3.20 2.61
N LEU A 39 22.06 -3.52 1.60
CA LEU A 39 22.46 -4.47 0.56
C LEU A 39 23.30 -3.83 -0.55
N ALA A 40 22.89 -2.67 -1.08
CA ALA A 40 23.58 -2.00 -2.18
C ALA A 40 25.03 -1.62 -1.84
N PRO A 41 25.37 -1.11 -0.64
CA PRO A 41 26.76 -0.80 -0.28
C PRO A 41 27.64 -2.04 -0.13
N GLN A 42 27.05 -3.22 0.09
CA GLN A 42 27.76 -4.49 0.18
C GLN A 42 28.01 -5.15 -1.18
N MET A 43 27.50 -4.55 -2.26
CA MET A 43 27.68 -5.08 -3.60
C MET A 43 29.10 -4.83 -4.13
N PRO A 44 29.69 -5.76 -4.91
CA PRO A 44 31.08 -5.65 -5.36
C PRO A 44 31.39 -4.40 -6.21
N ASN A 45 30.39 -3.87 -6.91
CA ASN A 45 30.51 -2.68 -7.75
C ASN A 45 29.13 -2.04 -8.01
N VAL A 46 29.12 -0.89 -8.69
CA VAL A 46 27.91 -0.10 -8.96
C VAL A 46 26.87 -0.85 -9.81
N TRP A 47 27.31 -1.74 -10.70
CA TRP A 47 26.42 -2.48 -11.59
C TRP A 47 25.62 -3.53 -10.82
N TRP A 48 26.23 -4.18 -9.83
CA TRP A 48 25.53 -5.09 -8.93
C TRP A 48 24.52 -4.34 -8.05
N ALA A 49 24.86 -3.17 -7.53
CA ALA A 49 23.91 -2.33 -6.80
C ALA A 49 22.72 -1.90 -7.68
N ALA A 50 22.99 -1.48 -8.92
CA ALA A 50 21.95 -1.14 -9.90
C ALA A 50 21.07 -2.35 -10.26
N LEU A 51 21.63 -3.55 -10.37
CA LEU A 51 20.89 -4.78 -10.63
C LEU A 51 19.93 -5.08 -9.47
N VAL A 52 20.39 -5.03 -8.22
CA VAL A 52 19.54 -5.26 -7.04
C VAL A 52 18.37 -4.28 -7.01
N GLY A 53 18.63 -2.98 -7.22
CA GLY A 53 17.58 -1.96 -7.30
C GLY A 53 16.59 -2.21 -8.43
N THR A 54 17.09 -2.59 -9.62
CA THR A 54 16.26 -2.91 -10.79
C THR A 54 15.37 -4.12 -10.52
N SER A 55 15.91 -5.19 -9.94
CA SER A 55 15.14 -6.39 -9.58
C SER A 55 14.02 -6.07 -8.58
N PHE A 56 14.30 -5.21 -7.58
CA PHE A 56 13.28 -4.75 -6.65
C PHE A 56 12.18 -3.94 -7.33
N GLY A 57 12.54 -2.99 -8.18
CA GLY A 57 11.59 -2.17 -8.93
C GLY A 57 10.68 -3.00 -9.84
N LEU A 58 11.27 -3.92 -10.61
CA LEU A 58 10.52 -4.84 -11.49
C LEU A 58 9.61 -5.79 -10.69
N GLY A 59 10.10 -6.33 -9.58
CA GLY A 59 9.28 -7.17 -8.69
C GLY A 59 8.08 -6.39 -8.12
N THR A 60 8.30 -5.16 -7.68
CA THR A 60 7.25 -4.28 -7.14
C THR A 60 6.22 -3.93 -8.21
N MET A 61 6.66 -3.54 -9.41
CA MET A 61 5.78 -3.27 -10.54
C MET A 61 4.94 -4.50 -10.91
N THR A 62 5.55 -5.68 -10.94
CA THR A 62 4.86 -6.95 -11.22
C THR A 62 3.76 -7.21 -10.19
N MET A 63 4.06 -7.06 -8.90
CA MET A 63 3.06 -7.24 -7.83
C MET A 63 1.95 -6.19 -7.88
N GLN A 64 2.24 -4.94 -8.25
CA GLN A 64 1.23 -3.90 -8.44
C GLN A 64 0.27 -4.26 -9.58
N VAL A 65 0.79 -4.76 -10.71
CA VAL A 65 -0.03 -5.22 -11.85
C VAL A 65 -0.91 -6.38 -11.43
N ILE A 66 -0.35 -7.42 -10.80
CA ILE A 66 -1.10 -8.61 -10.35
C ILE A 66 -2.19 -8.22 -9.36
N THR A 67 -1.84 -7.45 -8.33
CA THR A 67 -2.77 -7.06 -7.25
C THR A 67 -3.85 -6.12 -7.76
N GLY A 68 -3.49 -5.15 -8.60
CA GLY A 68 -4.44 -4.23 -9.22
C GLY A 68 -5.43 -4.96 -10.14
N ALA A 69 -4.94 -5.91 -10.96
CA ALA A 69 -5.78 -6.74 -11.80
C ALA A 69 -6.71 -7.64 -10.97
N LEU A 70 -6.20 -8.26 -9.90
CA LEU A 70 -6.99 -9.07 -8.97
C LEU A 70 -8.10 -8.24 -8.31
N PHE A 71 -7.76 -7.05 -7.80
CA PHE A 71 -8.74 -6.13 -7.21
C PHE A 71 -9.84 -5.75 -8.20
N ALA A 72 -9.45 -5.35 -9.43
CA ALA A 72 -10.40 -5.00 -10.48
C ALA A 72 -11.31 -6.18 -10.85
N ARG A 73 -10.75 -7.40 -10.96
CA ARG A 73 -11.51 -8.62 -11.23
C ARG A 73 -12.51 -8.93 -10.12
N LEU A 74 -12.08 -8.89 -8.86
CA LEU A 74 -12.95 -9.12 -7.71
C LEU A 74 -14.09 -8.09 -7.63
N ALA A 75 -13.79 -6.82 -7.90
CA ALA A 75 -14.79 -5.76 -7.92
C ALA A 75 -15.84 -5.96 -9.04
N ARG A 76 -15.39 -6.37 -10.24
CA ARG A 76 -16.29 -6.71 -11.36
C ARG A 76 -17.16 -7.92 -11.04
N LEU A 77 -16.63 -8.96 -10.39
CA LEU A 77 -17.41 -10.12 -9.92
C LEU A 77 -18.49 -9.71 -8.91
N LYS A 78 -18.23 -8.68 -8.11
CA LYS A 78 -19.20 -8.07 -7.18
C LYS A 78 -20.11 -7.02 -7.84
N ARG A 79 -20.06 -6.87 -9.17
CA ARG A 79 -20.87 -5.93 -9.97
C ARG A 79 -20.77 -4.47 -9.51
N LEU A 80 -19.60 -4.07 -9.00
CA LEU A 80 -19.36 -2.70 -8.57
C LEU A 80 -19.16 -1.77 -9.78
N THR A 81 -19.71 -0.56 -9.72
CA THR A 81 -19.50 0.47 -10.74
C THR A 81 -18.09 1.07 -10.65
N THR A 82 -17.65 1.74 -11.71
CA THR A 82 -16.34 2.42 -11.74
C THR A 82 -16.19 3.44 -10.61
N THR A 83 -17.25 4.22 -10.32
CA THR A 83 -17.24 5.23 -9.24
C THR A 83 -17.13 4.57 -7.86
N GLN A 84 -17.83 3.45 -7.66
CA GLN A 84 -17.74 2.63 -6.44
C GLN A 84 -16.32 2.08 -6.23
N ILE A 85 -15.69 1.56 -7.29
CA ILE A 85 -14.32 1.04 -7.25
C ILE A 85 -13.33 2.14 -6.87
N GLN A 86 -13.45 3.32 -7.49
CA GLN A 86 -12.60 4.48 -7.18
C GLN A 86 -12.78 4.93 -5.73
N ARG A 87 -14.01 4.95 -5.22
CA ARG A 87 -14.30 5.32 -3.83
C ARG A 87 -13.71 4.32 -2.84
N ILE A 88 -13.85 3.02 -3.10
CA ILE A 88 -13.23 1.96 -2.28
C ILE A 88 -11.71 2.11 -2.28
N GLY A 89 -11.09 2.25 -3.46
CA GLY A 89 -9.65 2.41 -3.60
C GLY A 89 -9.12 3.64 -2.87
N ARG A 90 -9.74 4.80 -3.05
CA ARG A 90 -9.34 6.06 -2.40
C ARG A 90 -9.50 5.99 -0.88
N SER A 91 -10.63 5.50 -0.38
CA SER A 91 -10.90 5.39 1.06
C SER A 91 -9.94 4.41 1.72
N THR A 92 -9.67 3.28 1.04
CA THR A 92 -8.69 2.28 1.48
C THR A 92 -7.29 2.86 1.55
N ALA A 93 -6.81 3.46 0.46
CA ALA A 93 -5.48 4.06 0.42
C ALA A 93 -5.32 5.12 1.52
N ALA A 94 -6.31 6.00 1.69
CA ALA A 94 -6.26 7.06 2.70
C ALA A 94 -6.20 6.51 4.14
N ARG A 95 -7.08 5.58 4.49
CA ARG A 95 -7.14 4.99 5.85
C ARG A 95 -5.90 4.17 6.15
N THR A 96 -5.46 3.33 5.23
CA THR A 96 -4.24 2.50 5.39
C THR A 96 -3.00 3.37 5.50
N LEU A 97 -2.88 4.43 4.69
CA LEU A 97 -1.73 5.32 4.74
C LEU A 97 -1.70 6.14 6.04
N TYR A 98 -2.85 6.69 6.45
CA TYR A 98 -2.93 7.51 7.65
C TYR A 98 -2.70 6.68 8.93
N LEU A 99 -3.48 5.61 9.11
CA LEU A 99 -3.37 4.76 10.30
C LEU A 99 -2.09 3.93 10.29
N GLY A 100 -1.68 3.45 9.12
CA GLY A 100 -0.41 2.75 8.95
C GLY A 100 0.77 3.66 9.25
N GLY A 101 0.80 4.87 8.71
CA GLY A 101 1.83 5.86 8.99
C GLY A 101 1.91 6.21 10.48
N LEU A 102 0.77 6.37 11.14
CA LEU A 102 0.72 6.60 12.59
C LEU A 102 1.24 5.40 13.38
N ALA A 103 0.90 4.17 12.97
CA ALA A 103 1.42 2.95 13.60
C ALA A 103 2.94 2.83 13.43
N PHE A 104 3.47 3.12 12.23
CA PHE A 104 4.91 3.15 11.98
C PHE A 104 5.62 4.22 12.82
N MET A 105 5.04 5.41 12.95
CA MET A 105 5.58 6.47 13.79
C MET A 105 5.60 6.06 15.26
N ALA A 106 4.50 5.51 15.78
CA ALA A 106 4.39 5.08 17.17
C ALA A 106 5.38 3.95 17.49
N VAL A 107 5.45 2.91 16.66
CA VAL A 107 6.40 1.81 16.88
C VAL A 107 7.83 2.28 16.72
N GLY A 108 8.11 3.14 15.74
CA GLY A 108 9.44 3.75 15.57
C GLY A 108 9.88 4.53 16.80
N ALA A 109 8.98 5.32 17.39
CA ALA A 109 9.25 6.04 18.63
C ALA A 109 9.49 5.10 19.83
N VAL A 110 8.71 4.03 19.96
CA VAL A 110 8.90 3.01 21.01
C VAL A 110 10.25 2.32 20.85
N VAL A 111 10.63 1.90 19.65
CA VAL A 111 11.92 1.23 19.40
C VAL A 111 13.09 2.19 19.65
N ALA A 112 12.94 3.47 19.31
CA ALA A 112 13.95 4.48 19.59
C ALA A 112 14.13 4.73 21.10
N ALA A 113 13.04 4.72 21.88
CA ALA A 113 13.07 4.91 23.34
C ALA A 113 13.47 3.64 24.11
N ALA A 114 13.17 2.47 23.56
CA ALA A 114 13.40 1.17 24.17
C ALA A 114 14.10 0.20 23.19
N PRO A 115 15.43 0.34 22.98
CA PRO A 115 16.17 -0.45 22.00
C PRO A 115 16.11 -1.96 22.24
N TRP A 116 15.87 -2.41 23.48
CA TRP A 116 15.74 -3.83 23.83
C TRP A 116 14.61 -4.54 23.07
N VAL A 117 13.60 -3.81 22.60
CA VAL A 117 12.50 -4.34 21.77
C VAL A 117 13.02 -4.92 20.45
N SER A 118 14.14 -4.39 19.92
CA SER A 118 14.77 -4.91 18.71
C SER A 118 15.38 -6.30 18.86
N GLY A 119 15.68 -6.72 20.11
CA GLY A 119 16.18 -8.06 20.41
C GLY A 119 15.11 -9.14 20.50
N VAL A 120 13.82 -8.76 20.53
CA VAL A 120 12.70 -9.70 20.59
C VAL A 120 12.31 -10.11 19.17
N ALA A 121 12.82 -11.25 18.71
CA ALA A 121 12.47 -11.80 17.41
C ALA A 121 12.48 -13.34 17.43
N LEU A 122 11.56 -13.94 16.67
CA LEU A 122 11.51 -15.39 16.49
C LEU A 122 12.38 -15.78 15.29
N SER A 123 13.44 -16.57 15.51
CA SER A 123 14.28 -17.03 14.40
C SER A 123 13.50 -17.97 13.49
N THR A 124 13.64 -17.78 12.18
CA THR A 124 13.03 -18.64 11.15
C THR A 124 14.01 -19.65 10.57
N GLY A 125 15.31 -19.55 10.90
CA GLY A 125 16.38 -20.35 10.32
C GLY A 125 16.82 -19.94 8.90
N ASN A 126 16.23 -18.90 8.32
CA ASN A 126 16.60 -18.39 7.00
C ASN A 126 17.76 -17.37 7.13
N PRO A 127 18.80 -17.38 6.28
CA PRO A 127 19.88 -16.38 6.34
C PRO A 127 19.50 -14.99 5.80
N ILE A 128 18.39 -14.85 5.08
CA ILE A 128 18.02 -13.60 4.39
C ILE A 128 17.54 -12.55 5.41
N PRO A 129 18.11 -11.32 5.42
CA PRO A 129 17.64 -10.23 6.29
C PRO A 129 16.13 -10.00 6.17
N ASN A 130 15.46 -9.75 7.29
CA ASN A 130 13.99 -9.60 7.40
C ASN A 130 13.16 -10.88 7.12
N LEU A 131 13.78 -11.95 6.60
CA LEU A 131 13.21 -13.29 6.57
C LEU A 131 13.82 -14.18 7.66
N SER A 132 14.99 -13.84 8.18
CA SER A 132 15.77 -14.60 9.18
C SER A 132 15.17 -14.62 10.57
N SER A 133 14.33 -13.63 10.85
CA SER A 133 13.58 -13.57 12.09
C SER A 133 12.27 -12.81 11.88
N ILE A 134 11.25 -13.25 12.60
CA ILE A 134 9.98 -12.55 12.72
C ILE A 134 10.12 -11.62 13.92
N GLY A 135 10.53 -10.39 13.64
CA GLY A 135 10.64 -9.32 14.63
C GLY A 135 9.45 -8.35 14.57
N TYR A 136 9.54 -7.28 15.36
CA TYR A 136 8.52 -6.24 15.44
C TYR A 136 8.17 -5.62 14.07
N ALA A 137 9.14 -5.47 13.17
CA ALA A 137 8.93 -4.87 11.85
C ALA A 137 8.00 -5.74 10.98
N THR A 138 8.20 -7.06 10.98
CA THR A 138 7.35 -8.00 10.24
C THR A 138 5.94 -8.01 10.81
N VAL A 139 5.79 -8.05 12.13
CA VAL A 139 4.49 -7.99 12.81
C VAL A 139 3.77 -6.68 12.47
N LEU A 140 4.46 -5.55 12.54
CA LEU A 140 3.91 -4.24 12.20
C LEU A 140 3.38 -4.20 10.76
N VAL A 141 4.16 -4.69 9.79
CA VAL A 141 3.72 -4.75 8.38
C VAL A 141 2.48 -5.63 8.23
N ILE A 142 2.44 -6.80 8.87
CA ILE A 142 1.28 -7.70 8.82
C ILE A 142 0.05 -7.02 9.41
N VAL A 143 0.18 -6.33 10.53
CA VAL A 143 -0.92 -5.59 11.18
C VAL A 143 -1.40 -4.46 10.28
N VAL A 144 -0.49 -3.64 9.74
CA VAL A 144 -0.86 -2.49 8.91
C VAL A 144 -1.49 -2.94 7.59
N VAL A 145 -0.86 -3.87 6.87
CA VAL A 145 -1.36 -4.30 5.55
C VAL A 145 -2.56 -5.24 5.70
N GLY A 146 -2.45 -6.23 6.57
CA GLY A 146 -3.47 -7.27 6.75
C GLY A 146 -4.71 -6.74 7.50
N ILE A 147 -4.52 -6.17 8.68
CA ILE A 147 -5.64 -5.76 9.54
C ILE A 147 -6.16 -4.37 9.11
N ILE A 148 -5.31 -3.34 9.08
CA ILE A 148 -5.77 -1.98 8.75
C ILE A 148 -6.19 -1.92 7.28
N GLY A 149 -5.37 -2.43 6.36
CA GLY A 149 -5.71 -2.51 4.95
C GLY A 149 -6.96 -3.33 4.68
N GLY A 150 -7.03 -4.56 5.21
CA GLY A 150 -8.18 -5.46 5.04
C GLY A 150 -9.47 -4.89 5.62
N SER A 151 -9.44 -4.39 6.87
CA SER A 151 -10.60 -3.77 7.50
C SER A 151 -11.06 -2.51 6.77
N SER A 152 -10.13 -1.74 6.22
CA SER A 152 -10.46 -0.56 5.44
C SER A 152 -11.17 -0.90 4.12
N ILE A 153 -10.71 -1.93 3.39
CA ILE A 153 -11.39 -2.43 2.19
C ILE A 153 -12.79 -2.89 2.55
N TRP A 154 -12.92 -3.71 3.61
CA TRP A 154 -14.21 -4.24 4.03
C TRP A 154 -15.20 -3.14 4.43
N LYS A 155 -14.74 -2.15 5.21
CA LYS A 155 -15.55 -1.01 5.61
C LYS A 155 -15.97 -0.16 4.40
N ALA A 156 -15.04 0.16 3.49
CA ALA A 156 -15.35 0.92 2.30
C ALA A 156 -16.32 0.18 1.36
N TYR A 157 -16.16 -1.15 1.24
CA TYR A 157 -17.10 -1.99 0.50
C TYR A 157 -18.51 -1.93 1.09
N ARG A 158 -18.64 -2.08 2.41
CA ARG A 158 -19.94 -1.98 3.10
C ARG A 158 -20.59 -0.61 2.96
N GLU A 159 -19.81 0.47 3.08
CA GLU A 159 -20.32 1.84 2.90
C GLU A 159 -20.92 2.05 1.50
N VAL A 160 -20.25 1.50 0.49
CA VAL A 160 -20.65 1.66 -0.91
C VAL A 160 -21.82 0.76 -1.31
N THR A 161 -21.99 -0.40 -0.68
CA THR A 161 -23.12 -1.31 -0.94
C THR A 161 -24.36 -0.99 -0.09
N ALA A 162 -24.19 -0.44 1.12
CA ALA A 162 -25.30 -0.06 2.00
C ALA A 162 -25.97 1.27 1.62
N SER A 163 -25.28 2.12 0.84
CA SER A 163 -25.83 3.36 0.29
C SER A 163 -25.74 3.34 -1.23
N PRO A 164 -26.60 2.55 -1.91
CA PRO A 164 -26.74 2.62 -3.36
C PRO A 164 -27.42 3.94 -3.70
N ASP A 165 -26.61 4.98 -3.92
CA ASP A 165 -26.97 6.23 -4.58
C ASP A 165 -28.22 6.98 -4.03
N GLN A 166 -27.99 8.03 -3.24
CA GLN A 166 -29.01 9.00 -2.84
C GLN A 166 -29.45 9.93 -4.00
N THR A 167 -29.05 9.64 -5.24
CA THR A 167 -29.35 10.48 -6.41
C THR A 167 -30.82 10.38 -6.85
N SER A 168 -31.56 9.33 -6.45
CA SER A 168 -32.95 9.11 -6.85
C SER A 168 -34.01 9.67 -5.89
N ARG A 169 -33.62 10.28 -4.76
CA ARG A 169 -34.57 10.75 -3.72
C ARG A 169 -34.83 12.27 -3.69
N THR A 170 -34.19 13.04 -4.54
CA THR A 170 -34.35 14.52 -4.60
C THR A 170 -35.06 15.02 -5.85
N LEU A 171 -35.68 14.13 -6.63
CA LEU A 171 -36.51 14.47 -7.80
C LEU A 171 -37.93 13.88 -7.69
N GLY A 172 -38.48 13.83 -6.48
CA GLY A 172 -39.86 13.46 -6.20
C GLY A 172 -40.63 14.65 -5.62
#